data_AF-A0A2J7W4D6-F1
#
_entry.id   AF-A0A2J7W4D6-F1
#
_cell.length_a   1.000
_cell.length_b   1.000
_cell.length_c   1.000
_cell.angle_alpha   90.00
_cell.angle_beta   90.00
_cell.angle_gamma   90.00
#
_symmetry.space_group_name_H-M   'P 1'
#
loop_
_entity.id
_entity.type
_entity.pdbx_description
1 polymer ?
#
loop_
_entity_poly.entity_id
_entity_poly.type
_entity_poly.pdbx_seq_one_letter_code
_entity_poly.pdbx_strand_id
1 'polypeptide(L)'
;MITVAIVAVLAAIALPSYRDYVLRGHLVDAHNGLAAMRANMERFYQDNRTYNSVGTTFISPCLVDVNLRKVGTFTLSCDGTPTATAFVLQAVGSGTTNGFTFKVDQQNQRSTTVTGVPGWSNCSNDWVTKKGQTC
;
A
#
# COMPACT_ATOMS: atom_id res chain seq x y z
N MET A 1 -41.54 13.88 -16.58
CA MET A 1 -40.08 13.57 -16.60
C MET A 1 -39.40 13.99 -15.29
N ILE A 2 -39.99 13.64 -14.13
CA ILE A 2 -39.45 14.01 -12.80
C ILE A 2 -38.66 12.85 -12.18
N THR A 3 -39.05 11.60 -12.49
CA THR A 3 -38.38 10.39 -12.02
C THR A 3 -36.92 10.31 -12.48
N VAL A 4 -36.65 10.62 -13.75
CA VAL A 4 -35.28 10.65 -14.30
C VAL A 4 -34.42 11.70 -13.60
N ALA A 5 -34.99 12.86 -13.28
CA ALA A 5 -34.29 13.93 -12.55
C ALA A 5 -33.93 13.49 -11.12
N ILE A 6 -34.85 12.82 -10.42
CA ILE A 6 -34.59 12.29 -9.07
C ILE A 6 -33.52 11.20 -9.11
N VAL A 7 -33.59 10.27 -10.07
CA VAL A 7 -32.57 9.22 -10.25
C VAL A 7 -31.20 9.82 -10.56
N ALA A 8 -31.13 10.87 -11.37
CA ALA A 8 -29.89 11.57 -11.68
C ALA A 8 -29.25 12.21 -10.43
N VAL A 9 -30.05 12.86 -9.58
CA VAL A 9 -29.58 13.46 -8.33
C VAL A 9 -29.10 12.39 -7.34
N LEU A 10 -29.83 11.29 -7.20
CA LEU A 10 -29.43 10.19 -6.32
C LEU A 10 -28.14 9.51 -6.81
N ALA A 11 -28.02 9.28 -8.12
CA ALA A 11 -26.82 8.68 -8.72
C ALA A 11 -25.58 9.55 -8.51
N ALA A 12 -25.73 10.88 -8.55
CA ALA A 12 -24.63 11.83 -8.34
C ALA A 12 -23.99 11.70 -6.95
N ILE A 13 -24.74 11.25 -5.93
CA ILE A 13 -24.23 11.06 -4.56
C ILE A 13 -23.82 9.60 -4.32
N ALA A 14 -24.63 8.65 -4.81
CA ALA A 14 -24.40 7.23 -4.56
C ALA A 14 -23.14 6.70 -5.25
N LEU A 15 -22.87 7.13 -6.48
CA LEU A 15 -21.71 6.66 -7.25
C LEU A 15 -20.35 7.04 -6.63
N PRO A 16 -20.08 8.30 -6.23
CA PRO A 16 -18.83 8.63 -5.57
C PRO A 16 -18.69 7.95 -4.20
N SER A 17 -19.77 7.80 -3.45
CA SER A 17 -19.75 7.10 -2.15
C SER A 17 -19.37 5.62 -2.29
N TYR A 18 -19.95 4.92 -3.27
CA TYR A 18 -19.61 3.52 -3.54
C TYR A 18 -18.15 3.35 -3.99
N ARG A 19 -17.65 4.24 -4.85
CA ARG A 19 -16.24 4.24 -5.28
C ARG A 19 -15.28 4.43 -4.11
N ASP A 20 -15.58 5.37 -3.21
CA ASP A 20 -14.78 5.60 -2.00
C ASP A 20 -14.79 4.36 -1.08
N TYR A 21 -15.91 3.64 -0.98
CA TYR A 21 -15.99 2.41 -0.19
C TYR A 21 -15.12 1.30 -0.77
N VAL A 22 -15.23 1.03 -2.08
CA VAL A 22 -14.42 -0.01 -2.76
C VAL A 22 -12.93 0.34 -2.70
N LEU A 23 -12.58 1.62 -2.89
CA LEU A 23 -11.20 2.09 -2.77
C LEU A 23 -10.60 1.76 -1.40
N ARG A 24 -11.32 2.03 -0.31
CA ARG A 24 -10.87 1.69 1.05
C ARG A 24 -10.63 0.19 1.23
N GLY A 25 -11.47 -0.64 0.62
CA GLY A 25 -11.26 -2.09 0.58
C GLY A 25 -9.90 -2.45 -0.03
N HIS A 26 -9.57 -1.86 -1.18
CA HIS A 26 -8.27 -2.09 -1.81
C HIS A 26 -7.10 -1.56 -0.98
N LEU A 27 -7.25 -0.45 -0.23
CA LEU A 27 -6.16 0.03 0.63
C LEU A 27 -5.81 -0.99 1.73
N VAL A 28 -6.81 -1.71 2.27
CA VAL A 28 -6.58 -2.78 3.26
C VAL A 28 -5.70 -3.90 2.71
N ASP A 29 -5.84 -4.23 1.42
CA ASP A 29 -4.97 -5.20 0.75
C ASP A 29 -3.49 -4.79 0.83
N ALA A 30 -3.19 -3.50 0.63
CA ALA A 30 -1.83 -2.97 0.76
C ALA A 30 -1.28 -3.12 2.19
N HIS A 31 -2.08 -2.77 3.20
CA HIS A 31 -1.68 -2.85 4.60
C HIS A 31 -1.37 -4.29 5.02
N ASN A 32 -2.24 -5.22 4.63
CA ASN A 32 -2.06 -6.65 4.91
C ASN A 32 -0.83 -7.21 4.19
N GLY A 33 -0.65 -6.84 2.91
CA GLY A 33 0.54 -7.21 2.15
C GLY A 33 1.83 -6.71 2.79
N LEU A 34 1.88 -5.43 3.19
CA LEU A 34 3.05 -4.84 3.83
C LEU A 34 3.34 -5.47 5.19
N ALA A 35 2.31 -5.77 5.98
CA ALA A 35 2.47 -6.47 7.25
C ALA A 35 3.05 -7.88 7.07
N ALA A 36 2.56 -8.63 6.09
CA ALA A 36 3.06 -9.96 5.76
C ALA A 36 4.50 -9.90 5.23
N MET A 37 4.80 -8.96 4.33
CA MET A 37 6.16 -8.78 3.80
C MET A 37 7.15 -8.36 4.90
N ARG A 38 6.73 -7.50 5.84
CA ARG A 38 7.55 -7.14 7.01
C ARG A 38 7.87 -8.34 7.89
N ALA A 39 6.89 -9.21 8.14
CA ALA A 39 7.12 -10.47 8.87
C ALA A 39 8.09 -11.40 8.13
N ASN A 40 7.99 -11.47 6.80
CA ASN A 40 8.94 -12.23 5.97
C ASN A 40 10.35 -11.64 6.02
N MET A 41 10.49 -10.31 6.05
CA MET A 41 11.78 -9.64 6.21
C MET A 41 12.41 -9.97 7.57
N GLU A 42 11.62 -9.93 8.66
CA GLU A 42 12.11 -10.30 9.99
C GLU A 42 12.55 -11.76 10.05
N ARG A 43 11.75 -12.67 9.47
CA ARG A 43 12.13 -14.09 9.36
C ARG A 43 13.46 -14.24 8.61
N PHE A 44 13.61 -13.57 7.48
CA PHE A 44 14.84 -13.61 6.69
C PHE A 44 16.05 -13.10 7.49
N TYR A 45 15.88 -12.07 8.31
CA TYR A 45 16.91 -11.56 9.21
C TYR A 45 17.28 -12.56 10.32
N GLN A 46 16.32 -13.30 10.87
CA GLN A 46 16.62 -14.35 11.85
C GLN A 46 17.46 -15.47 11.24
N ASP A 47 17.20 -15.83 9.98
CA ASP A 47 17.90 -16.90 9.29
C ASP A 47 19.29 -16.47 8.78
N ASN A 48 19.44 -15.23 8.29
CA ASN A 48 20.63 -14.78 7.56
C ASN A 48 21.42 -13.65 8.26
N ARG A 49 20.89 -13.07 9.34
CA ARG A 49 21.44 -11.90 10.06
C ARG A 49 21.63 -10.65 9.21
N THR A 50 20.91 -10.55 8.11
CA THR A 50 20.91 -9.41 7.18
C THR A 50 19.54 -9.31 6.50
N TYR A 51 19.11 -8.10 6.10
CA TYR A 51 17.94 -7.93 5.22
C TYR A 51 18.28 -7.96 3.73
N ASN A 52 19.58 -7.90 3.41
CA ASN A 52 20.09 -8.02 2.05
C ASN A 52 20.16 -9.46 1.59
N SER A 53 19.99 -9.68 0.29
CA SER A 53 20.25 -10.99 -0.30
C SER A 53 21.68 -11.43 -0.02
N VAL A 54 21.85 -12.71 0.33
CA VAL A 54 23.15 -13.35 0.53
C VAL A 54 23.40 -14.31 -0.63
N GLY A 55 24.28 -13.90 -1.55
CA GLY A 55 24.54 -14.64 -2.79
C GLY A 55 23.29 -14.75 -3.67
N THR A 56 23.19 -15.85 -4.41
CA THR A 56 22.06 -16.14 -5.32
C THR A 56 21.02 -17.08 -4.71
N THR A 57 21.30 -17.66 -3.54
CA THR A 57 20.46 -18.67 -2.90
C THR A 57 19.51 -18.06 -1.87
N PHE A 58 19.97 -17.07 -1.10
CA PHE A 58 19.17 -16.40 -0.09
C PHE A 58 18.74 -15.04 -0.62
N ILE A 59 17.61 -15.02 -1.33
CA ILE A 59 17.06 -13.80 -1.92
C ILE A 59 16.19 -13.09 -0.90
N SER A 60 16.48 -11.82 -0.65
CA SER A 60 15.66 -10.95 0.18
C SER A 60 14.21 -10.94 -0.33
N PRO A 61 13.19 -10.92 0.56
CA PRO A 61 11.79 -10.75 0.16
C PRO A 61 11.55 -9.54 -0.75
N CYS A 62 12.42 -8.53 -0.72
CA CYS A 62 12.42 -7.40 -1.65
C CYS A 62 12.56 -7.77 -3.14
N LEU A 63 13.21 -8.89 -3.45
CA LEU A 63 13.67 -9.27 -4.78
C LEU A 63 13.03 -10.58 -5.29
N VAL A 64 12.09 -11.16 -4.55
CA VAL A 64 11.29 -12.28 -5.07
C VAL A 64 10.47 -11.83 -6.28
N ASP A 65 9.98 -12.78 -7.07
CA ASP A 65 9.22 -12.49 -8.29
C ASP A 65 8.11 -11.45 -8.04
N VAL A 66 7.98 -10.48 -8.95
CA VAL A 66 7.04 -9.37 -8.80
C VAL A 66 5.59 -9.85 -8.71
N ASN A 67 5.24 -10.96 -9.35
CA ASN A 67 3.87 -11.50 -9.33
C ASN A 67 3.52 -12.09 -7.96
N LEU A 68 4.50 -12.57 -7.21
CA LEU A 68 4.33 -13.03 -5.83
C LEU A 68 4.21 -11.87 -4.82
N ARG A 69 4.53 -10.65 -5.27
CA ARG A 69 4.44 -9.40 -4.49
C ARG A 69 3.29 -8.50 -4.91
N LYS A 70 2.35 -9.03 -5.69
CA LYS A 70 1.11 -8.31 -6.01
C LYS A 70 0.02 -8.70 -5.02
N VAL A 71 -0.60 -7.70 -4.43
CA VAL A 71 -1.74 -7.88 -3.52
C VAL A 71 -2.83 -6.92 -3.96
N GLY A 72 -3.91 -7.48 -4.51
CA GLY A 72 -4.95 -6.67 -5.16
C GLY A 72 -4.38 -5.80 -6.27
N THR A 73 -4.59 -4.49 -6.18
CA THR A 73 -4.08 -3.49 -7.12
C THR A 73 -2.72 -2.90 -6.73
N PHE A 74 -2.08 -3.41 -5.67
CA PHE A 74 -0.79 -2.95 -5.19
C PHE A 74 0.35 -3.89 -5.57
N THR A 75 1.50 -3.31 -5.90
CA THR A 75 2.76 -4.04 -6.05
C THR A 75 3.70 -3.67 -4.90
N LEU A 76 4.18 -4.68 -4.19
CA LEU A 76 5.08 -4.50 -3.06
C LEU A 76 6.54 -4.56 -3.50
N SER A 77 7.34 -3.62 -3.03
CA SER A 77 8.77 -3.59 -3.25
C SER A 77 9.48 -2.99 -2.05
N CYS A 78 10.81 -2.96 -2.11
CA CYS A 78 11.59 -2.13 -1.20
C CYS A 78 11.82 -0.78 -1.85
N ASP A 79 11.78 0.27 -1.04
CA ASP A 79 12.12 1.62 -1.43
C ASP A 79 13.65 1.74 -1.33
N GLY A 80 14.31 1.44 -2.44
CA GLY A 80 15.75 1.26 -2.50
C GLY A 80 16.23 -0.13 -2.08
N THR A 81 17.55 -0.26 -1.95
CA THR A 81 18.20 -1.50 -1.55
C THR A 81 18.22 -1.60 -0.02
N PRO A 82 17.75 -2.71 0.58
CA PRO A 82 17.92 -2.92 2.02
C PRO A 82 19.40 -2.86 2.43
N THR A 83 19.65 -2.76 3.72
CA THR A 83 20.99 -2.90 4.30
C THR A 83 21.04 -4.15 5.17
N ALA A 84 22.14 -4.38 5.87
CA ALA A 84 22.18 -5.46 6.85
C ALA A 84 21.12 -5.30 7.95
N THR A 85 20.77 -4.07 8.32
CA THR A 85 19.97 -3.78 9.53
C THR A 85 18.76 -2.88 9.29
N ALA A 86 18.56 -2.37 8.07
CA ALA A 86 17.43 -1.50 7.75
C ALA A 86 16.80 -1.85 6.41
N PHE A 87 15.50 -1.59 6.30
CA PHE A 87 14.76 -1.67 5.05
C PHE A 87 13.59 -0.68 5.08
N VAL A 88 13.14 -0.26 3.91
CA VAL A 88 11.86 0.43 3.76
C VAL A 88 11.07 -0.37 2.74
N LEU A 89 9.90 -0.87 3.15
CA LEU A 89 8.94 -1.49 2.25
C LEU A 89 8.03 -0.42 1.68
N GLN A 90 7.60 -0.60 0.45
CA GLN A 90 6.59 0.22 -0.19
C GLN A 90 5.56 -0.63 -0.93
N ALA A 91 4.30 -0.22 -0.88
CA ALA A 91 3.22 -0.75 -1.70
C ALA A 91 2.74 0.36 -2.62
N VAL A 92 2.99 0.20 -3.92
CA VAL A 92 2.60 1.17 -4.96
C VAL A 92 1.30 0.71 -5.61
N GLY A 93 0.28 1.56 -5.53
CA GLY A 93 -1.04 1.31 -6.10
C GLY A 93 -1.08 1.52 -7.61
N SER A 94 -1.99 0.81 -8.27
CA SER A 94 -2.23 0.89 -9.71
C SER A 94 -3.72 0.83 -10.01
N GLY A 95 -4.13 1.16 -11.24
CA GLY A 95 -5.54 1.16 -11.64
C GLY A 95 -6.39 2.04 -10.72
N THR A 96 -7.31 1.43 -9.97
CA THR A 96 -8.22 2.14 -9.04
C THR A 96 -7.52 2.75 -7.82
N THR A 97 -6.35 2.23 -7.42
CA THR A 97 -5.54 2.77 -6.31
C THR A 97 -4.33 3.55 -6.81
N ASN A 98 -4.32 3.94 -8.09
CA ASN A 98 -3.26 4.77 -8.64
C ASN A 98 -3.09 6.06 -7.82
N GLY A 99 -1.85 6.45 -7.57
CA GLY A 99 -1.51 7.61 -6.76
C GLY A 99 -1.37 7.32 -5.26
N PHE A 100 -1.68 6.11 -4.78
CA PHE A 100 -1.39 5.71 -3.40
C PHE A 100 -0.06 4.97 -3.31
N THR A 101 0.81 5.41 -2.40
CA THR A 101 2.01 4.68 -1.99
C THR A 101 2.05 4.61 -0.47
N PHE A 102 2.04 3.40 0.08
CA PHE A 102 2.21 3.15 1.51
C PHE A 102 3.62 2.67 1.77
N LYS A 103 4.26 3.13 2.84
CA LYS A 103 5.58 2.68 3.24
C LYS A 103 5.62 2.22 4.69
N VAL A 104 6.49 1.27 4.99
CA VAL A 104 6.80 0.85 6.36
C VAL A 104 8.25 0.42 6.49
N ASP A 105 8.92 0.82 7.57
CA ASP A 105 10.29 0.42 7.87
C ASP A 105 10.39 -0.74 8.88
N GLN A 106 11.61 -1.14 9.22
CA GLN A 106 11.86 -2.17 10.22
C GLN A 106 11.37 -1.80 11.64
N GLN A 107 11.30 -0.51 11.97
CA GLN A 107 10.75 -0.04 13.26
C GLN A 107 9.23 0.13 13.23
N ASN A 108 8.56 -0.30 12.14
CA ASN A 108 7.14 -0.13 11.94
C ASN A 108 6.70 1.35 11.92
N GLN A 109 7.60 2.27 11.53
CA GLN A 109 7.21 3.62 11.14
C GLN A 109 6.49 3.53 9.81
N ARG A 110 5.29 4.10 9.76
CA ARG A 110 4.40 4.03 8.60
C ARG A 110 4.34 5.39 7.96
N SER A 111 4.18 5.42 6.64
CA SER A 111 3.86 6.66 5.94
C SER A 111 3.03 6.39 4.70
N THR A 112 2.30 7.41 4.27
CA THR A 112 1.52 7.43 3.06
C THR A 112 1.93 8.62 2.21
N THR A 113 2.23 8.35 0.96
CA THR A 113 2.28 9.35 -0.10
C THR A 113 1.09 9.16 -1.02
N VAL A 114 0.31 10.22 -1.22
CA VAL A 114 -0.84 10.31 -2.11
C VAL A 114 -0.55 11.36 -3.16
N THR A 115 -0.72 11.02 -4.43
CA THR A 115 -0.51 11.94 -5.56
C THR A 115 -1.73 11.94 -6.48
N GLY A 116 -2.35 13.11 -6.66
CA GLY A 116 -3.43 13.28 -7.64
C GLY A 116 -4.78 12.64 -7.25
N VAL A 117 -5.00 12.29 -5.98
CA VAL A 117 -6.28 11.72 -5.50
C VAL A 117 -7.06 12.74 -4.66
N PRO A 118 -8.20 13.27 -5.15
CA PRO A 118 -8.94 14.31 -4.45
C PRO A 118 -9.48 13.89 -3.07
N GLY A 119 -9.26 14.76 -2.07
CA GLY A 119 -9.73 14.57 -0.69
C GLY A 119 -8.90 13.57 0.13
N TRP A 120 -7.82 13.04 -0.43
CA TRP A 120 -6.83 12.26 0.30
C TRP A 120 -5.56 13.09 0.49
N SER A 121 -4.93 12.92 1.64
CA SER A 121 -3.76 13.70 2.05
C SER A 121 -2.59 12.77 2.34
N ASN A 122 -1.37 13.28 2.19
CA ASN A 122 -0.17 12.60 2.65
C ASN A 122 -0.21 12.43 4.16
N CYS A 123 0.46 11.39 4.65
CA CYS A 123 0.71 11.22 6.07
C CYS A 123 2.12 10.71 6.31
N SER A 124 2.89 11.39 7.16
CA SER A 124 4.30 11.06 7.40
C SER A 124 4.51 10.01 8.48
N ASN A 125 3.52 9.76 9.34
CA ASN A 125 3.64 8.88 10.51
C ASN A 125 2.66 7.69 10.52
N ASP A 126 1.69 7.64 9.59
CA ASP A 126 0.74 6.54 9.52
C ASP A 126 0.25 6.23 8.09
N TRP A 127 -0.43 5.11 7.98
CA TRP A 127 -1.19 4.73 6.81
C TRP A 127 -2.57 5.37 6.79
N VAL A 128 -2.92 6.05 5.69
CA VAL A 128 -4.26 6.61 5.53
C VAL A 128 -5.27 5.50 5.24
N THR A 129 -6.39 5.52 5.96
CA THR A 129 -7.46 4.52 5.84
C THR A 129 -8.75 5.11 5.31
N LYS A 130 -8.90 6.43 5.39
CA LYS A 130 -10.09 7.16 4.94
C LYS A 130 -9.75 8.52 4.34
N LYS A 131 -10.59 8.95 3.41
CA LYS A 131 -10.62 10.30 2.86
C LYS A 131 -10.75 11.34 3.98
N GLY A 132 -10.01 12.44 3.87
CA GLY A 132 -10.00 13.51 4.86
C GLY A 132 -9.36 13.15 6.20
N GLN A 133 -8.67 12.01 6.31
CA GLN A 133 -7.89 11.70 7.51
C GLN A 133 -6.79 12.75 7.70
N THR A 134 -6.75 13.34 8.88
CA THR A 134 -5.65 14.21 9.30
C THR A 134 -4.51 13.36 9.82
N CYS A 135 -3.30 13.74 9.39
CA CYS A 135 -2.02 13.36 9.95
C CYS A 135 -1.58 14.50 10.88
#